data_AF-A0AAD1IGY5-F1
#
_entry.id   AF-A0AAD1IGY5-F1
#
_cell.length_a   1.000
_cell.length_b   1.000
_cell.length_c   1.000
_cell.angle_alpha   90.00
_cell.angle_beta   90.00
_cell.angle_gamma   90.00
#
_symmetry.space_group_name_H-M   'P 1'
#
loop_
_entity.id
_entity.type
_entity.pdbx_description
1 polymer ?
#
loop_
_entity_poly.entity_id
_entity_poly.type
_entity_poly.pdbx_seq_one_letter_code
_entity_poly.pdbx_strand_id
1 'polypeptide(L)'
;MFSTDRTGLAALRDDGSSHPPAWFTPAVFILAPAGMSFLAWSALFARQQVGSPQASSEALTGFSTPAEVTGRGVALLVLWYCAIVMVSMVGFWWGTQHSRSTAGAARAATPRFERRYFFLLLTAGVLGVGYSFWKVGGIPAIIASLSEQTANDFSNALSGFAGPQTLRYATILAAPIGVYLWRKKVIGWPYMVAGVLLLVANAMIASRLALLMACAVFLAAWVRGREPRPATGGSSARTWIAVGLIALTGFGVLTALNYFRNANYYREAGVSNPVAMNVYQSGAYLAVPAQVSLGVSDAVVSGAWENRGGAVASLDAIKPTFLQFNKVAKDDSWKQSSVYGYSVTFAGNFFTNSVFADIYSEHGAWGWLYTILAYGFAGYVFARMFSFSPVIAGSAGVVAYCFLEVWRVQILSYGIVVFLLLLTGGCAVLAARMSGSVRDAAPRQSRPAA
;
A
#
# COMPACT_ATOMS: atom_id res chain seq x y z
N MET A 1 12.13 63.62 14.22
CA MET A 1 13.04 62.63 14.81
C MET A 1 12.17 61.61 15.53
N PHE A 2 11.94 60.46 14.90
CA PHE A 2 11.36 59.18 15.40
C PHE A 2 10.73 58.47 14.18
N SER A 3 11.57 57.77 13.42
CA SER A 3 11.13 56.81 12.40
C SER A 3 11.14 55.43 13.07
N THR A 4 9.95 54.89 13.29
CA THR A 4 9.74 53.53 13.80
C THR A 4 10.11 52.50 12.74
N ASP A 5 11.22 51.79 12.97
CA ASP A 5 11.55 50.53 12.32
C ASP A 5 10.49 49.46 12.66
N ARG A 6 9.58 49.21 11.72
CA ARG A 6 8.57 48.14 11.78
C ARG A 6 8.70 47.12 10.64
N THR A 7 9.85 47.09 9.97
CA THR A 7 10.10 46.23 8.80
C THR A 7 10.82 44.90 9.13
N GLY A 8 11.23 44.68 10.38
CA GLY A 8 12.02 43.49 10.76
C GLY A 8 11.25 42.22 11.17
N LEU A 9 9.93 42.29 11.43
CA LEU A 9 9.18 41.18 12.05
C LEU A 9 8.21 40.44 11.11
N ALA A 10 8.04 40.89 9.86
CA ALA A 10 7.12 40.27 8.91
C ALA A 10 7.76 39.18 8.02
N ALA A 11 9.09 39.02 8.03
CA ALA A 11 9.81 38.12 7.12
C ALA A 11 10.10 36.71 7.69
N LEU A 12 9.62 36.38 8.90
CA LEU A 12 9.80 35.05 9.52
C LEU A 12 8.52 34.20 9.51
N ARG A 13 7.53 34.57 8.69
CA ARG A 13 6.27 33.83 8.57
C ARG A 13 6.05 33.35 7.13
N ASP A 14 7.08 32.78 6.55
CA ASP A 14 6.90 31.84 5.44
C ASP A 14 7.28 30.45 5.95
N ASP A 15 6.43 29.95 6.86
CA ASP A 15 6.38 28.54 7.21
C ASP A 15 5.99 27.81 5.92
N GLY A 16 6.99 27.47 5.10
CA GLY A 16 6.83 26.78 3.82
C GLY A 16 5.81 25.67 3.97
N SER A 17 4.62 25.94 3.47
CA SER A 17 3.42 25.26 3.97
C SER A 17 3.55 23.77 3.68
N SER A 18 3.75 23.01 4.76
CA SER A 18 3.98 21.57 4.74
C SER A 18 2.71 20.77 4.47
N HIS A 19 1.83 21.32 3.63
CA HIS A 19 0.62 20.65 3.19
C HIS A 19 0.98 19.70 2.04
N PRO A 20 0.49 18.45 2.07
CA PRO A 20 0.55 17.59 0.90
C PRO A 20 -0.15 18.27 -0.28
N PRO A 21 0.31 18.02 -1.52
CA PRO A 21 -0.39 18.51 -2.69
C PRO A 21 -1.82 17.94 -2.73
N ALA A 22 -2.76 18.65 -3.35
CA ALA A 22 -4.19 18.31 -3.33
C ALA A 22 -4.51 16.88 -3.82
N TRP A 23 -3.68 16.33 -4.72
CA TRP A 23 -3.82 14.97 -5.22
C TRP A 23 -3.31 13.88 -4.26
N PHE A 24 -2.53 14.24 -3.25
CA PHE A 24 -1.92 13.32 -2.28
C PHE A 24 -2.78 13.26 -1.00
N THR A 25 -4.02 12.83 -1.16
CA THR A 25 -5.04 12.78 -0.11
C THR A 25 -5.71 11.40 -0.07
N PRO A 26 -6.28 10.99 1.08
CA PRO A 26 -7.03 9.74 1.17
C PRO A 26 -8.12 9.60 0.10
N ALA A 27 -8.84 10.69 -0.20
CA ALA A 27 -9.88 10.69 -1.22
C ALA A 27 -9.39 10.20 -2.58
N VAL A 28 -8.25 10.72 -3.06
CA VAL A 28 -7.69 10.30 -4.35
C VAL A 28 -7.21 8.86 -4.30
N PHE A 29 -6.58 8.43 -3.21
CA PHE A 29 -6.11 7.05 -3.07
C PHE A 29 -7.25 6.03 -3.00
N ILE A 30 -8.41 6.40 -2.48
CA ILE A 30 -9.60 5.53 -2.46
C ILE A 30 -10.29 5.54 -3.83
N LEU A 31 -10.58 6.74 -4.36
CA LEU A 31 -11.46 6.90 -5.52
C LEU A 31 -10.78 6.57 -6.85
N ALA A 32 -9.48 6.85 -7.01
CA ALA A 32 -8.79 6.56 -8.26
C ALA A 32 -8.78 5.07 -8.61
N PRO A 33 -8.37 4.15 -7.73
CA PRO A 33 -8.40 2.72 -8.05
C PRO A 33 -9.83 2.15 -8.09
N ALA A 34 -10.75 2.63 -7.25
CA ALA A 34 -12.16 2.26 -7.36
C ALA A 34 -12.73 2.66 -8.73
N GLY A 35 -12.47 3.89 -9.18
CA GLY A 35 -12.87 4.37 -10.51
C GLY A 35 -12.25 3.53 -11.64
N MET A 36 -10.96 3.21 -11.56
CA MET A 36 -10.32 2.31 -12.53
C MET A 36 -10.97 0.91 -12.56
N SER A 37 -11.38 0.39 -11.40
CA SER A 37 -12.08 -0.89 -11.29
C SER A 37 -13.44 -0.87 -12.00
N PHE A 38 -14.27 0.15 -11.75
CA PHE A 38 -15.56 0.31 -12.43
C PHE A 38 -15.39 0.57 -13.93
N LEU A 39 -14.38 1.34 -14.35
CA LEU A 39 -14.08 1.55 -15.77
C LEU A 39 -13.66 0.25 -16.47
N ALA A 40 -12.81 -0.56 -15.83
CA ALA A 40 -12.41 -1.86 -16.34
C ALA A 40 -13.61 -2.81 -16.46
N TRP A 41 -14.49 -2.82 -15.46
CA TRP A 41 -15.73 -3.59 -15.49
C TRP A 41 -16.63 -3.15 -16.65
N SER A 42 -16.89 -1.86 -16.80
CA SER A 42 -17.72 -1.33 -17.89
C SER A 42 -17.15 -1.65 -19.28
N ALA A 43 -15.82 -1.59 -19.44
CA ALA A 43 -15.16 -1.95 -20.69
C ALA A 43 -15.31 -3.45 -21.01
N LEU A 44 -15.19 -4.33 -20.01
CA LEU A 44 -15.39 -5.77 -20.20
C LEU A 44 -16.87 -6.11 -20.45
N PHE A 45 -17.79 -5.45 -19.75
CA PHE A 45 -19.23 -5.58 -19.98
C PHE A 45 -19.62 -5.21 -21.42
N ALA A 46 -19.20 -4.02 -21.88
CA ALA A 46 -19.44 -3.59 -23.26
C ALA A 46 -18.84 -4.54 -24.29
N ARG A 47 -17.64 -5.08 -24.00
CA ARG A 47 -16.99 -6.08 -24.86
C ARG A 47 -17.79 -7.39 -24.93
N GLN A 48 -18.36 -7.85 -23.82
CA GLN A 48 -19.20 -9.05 -23.80
C GLN A 48 -20.52 -8.86 -24.55
N GLN A 49 -21.09 -7.66 -24.55
CA GLN A 49 -22.31 -7.36 -25.31
C GLN A 49 -22.09 -7.33 -26.83
N VAL A 50 -20.90 -6.89 -27.27
CA VAL A 50 -20.56 -6.76 -28.71
C VAL A 50 -19.90 -8.03 -29.26
N GLY A 51 -19.27 -8.84 -28.40
CA GLY A 51 -18.55 -10.05 -28.78
C GLY A 51 -19.44 -11.28 -28.89
N SER A 52 -19.03 -12.25 -29.72
CA SER A 52 -19.62 -13.59 -29.72
C SER A 52 -19.33 -14.31 -28.39
N PRO A 53 -20.24 -15.16 -27.88
CA PRO A 53 -20.03 -15.91 -26.64
C PRO A 53 -18.78 -16.78 -26.76
N GLN A 54 -17.73 -16.45 -26.01
CA GLN A 54 -16.54 -17.29 -25.91
C GLN A 54 -16.76 -18.34 -24.83
N ALA A 55 -16.55 -19.61 -25.15
CA ALA A 55 -16.72 -20.74 -24.23
C ALA A 55 -15.81 -20.67 -22.96
N SER A 56 -14.83 -19.75 -22.93
CA SER A 56 -13.93 -19.49 -21.81
C SER A 56 -14.03 -18.05 -21.25
N SER A 57 -15.18 -17.38 -21.40
CA SER A 57 -15.38 -15.98 -20.97
C SER A 57 -15.03 -15.75 -19.50
N GLU A 58 -15.40 -16.67 -18.61
CA GLU A 58 -15.12 -16.59 -17.17
C GLU A 58 -13.61 -16.62 -16.86
N ALA A 59 -12.85 -17.47 -17.55
CA ALA A 59 -11.41 -17.58 -17.37
C ALA A 59 -10.65 -16.33 -17.87
N LEU A 60 -11.19 -15.65 -18.88
CA LEU A 60 -10.56 -14.50 -19.52
C LEU A 60 -10.97 -13.16 -18.90
N THR A 61 -12.23 -13.04 -18.49
CA THR A 61 -12.80 -11.77 -17.98
C THR A 61 -13.02 -11.76 -16.47
N GLY A 62 -12.94 -12.93 -15.83
CA GLY A 62 -13.10 -13.10 -14.39
C GLY A 62 -14.53 -13.38 -13.93
N PHE A 63 -15.52 -13.28 -14.82
CA PHE A 63 -16.93 -13.57 -14.55
C PHE A 63 -17.64 -14.02 -15.83
N SER A 64 -18.56 -14.99 -15.71
CA SER A 64 -19.37 -15.49 -16.83
C SER A 64 -20.60 -14.62 -17.09
N THR A 65 -21.20 -14.07 -16.03
CA THR A 65 -22.41 -13.24 -16.08
C THR A 65 -22.13 -11.90 -15.38
N PRO A 66 -22.25 -10.75 -16.08
CA PRO A 66 -22.14 -9.44 -15.45
C PRO A 66 -23.18 -9.25 -14.35
N ALA A 67 -22.80 -8.57 -13.28
CA ALA A 67 -23.72 -8.22 -12.21
C ALA A 67 -24.78 -7.23 -12.71
N GLU A 68 -26.02 -7.39 -12.26
CA GLU A 68 -27.10 -6.46 -12.57
C GLU A 68 -26.82 -5.08 -11.96
N VAL A 69 -26.98 -4.03 -12.77
CA VAL A 69 -26.80 -2.65 -12.32
C VAL A 69 -28.16 -2.06 -11.99
N THR A 70 -28.52 -2.05 -10.71
CA THR A 70 -29.74 -1.39 -10.25
C THR A 70 -29.41 -0.01 -9.65
N GLY A 71 -30.30 0.96 -9.85
CA GLY A 71 -30.10 2.32 -9.32
C GLY A 71 -29.96 2.35 -7.79
N ARG A 72 -30.63 1.42 -7.10
CA ARG A 72 -30.58 1.29 -5.64
C ARG A 72 -29.24 0.69 -5.17
N GLY A 73 -28.74 -0.36 -5.81
CA GLY A 73 -27.43 -0.93 -5.50
C GLY A 73 -26.29 0.08 -5.73
N VAL A 74 -26.34 0.79 -6.87
CA VAL A 74 -25.39 1.89 -7.17
C VAL A 74 -25.45 2.98 -6.10
N ALA A 75 -26.65 3.40 -5.68
CA ALA A 75 -26.79 4.40 -4.62
C ALA A 75 -26.14 3.94 -3.30
N LEU A 76 -26.31 2.68 -2.90
CA LEU A 76 -25.66 2.13 -1.71
C LEU A 76 -24.13 2.15 -1.82
N LEU A 77 -23.57 1.74 -2.96
CA LEU A 77 -22.13 1.78 -3.19
C LEU A 77 -21.57 3.20 -3.14
N VAL A 78 -22.25 4.14 -3.80
CA VAL A 78 -21.86 5.56 -3.78
C VAL A 78 -21.90 6.08 -2.35
N LEU A 79 -22.96 5.79 -1.58
CA LEU A 79 -23.05 6.19 -0.17
C LEU A 79 -21.92 5.60 0.67
N TRP A 80 -21.56 4.33 0.46
CA TRP A 80 -20.48 3.69 1.18
C TRP A 80 -19.11 4.32 0.86
N TYR A 81 -18.79 4.51 -0.42
CA TYR A 81 -17.54 5.16 -0.85
C TYR A 81 -17.49 6.63 -0.42
N CYS A 82 -18.61 7.36 -0.46
CA CYS A 82 -18.70 8.71 0.07
C CYS A 82 -18.46 8.74 1.58
N ALA A 83 -19.07 7.84 2.36
CA ALA A 83 -18.90 7.78 3.80
C ALA A 83 -17.44 7.50 4.19
N ILE A 84 -16.80 6.49 3.60
CA ILE A 84 -15.40 6.16 3.90
C ILE A 84 -14.45 7.30 3.50
N VAL A 85 -14.67 7.95 2.34
CA VAL A 85 -13.86 9.10 1.91
C VAL A 85 -14.06 10.28 2.86
N MET A 86 -15.30 10.64 3.19
CA MET A 86 -15.59 11.76 4.09
C MET A 86 -14.94 11.56 5.46
N VAL A 87 -15.14 10.39 6.07
CA VAL A 87 -14.59 10.08 7.41
C VAL A 87 -13.05 10.01 7.37
N SER A 88 -12.46 9.43 6.32
CA SER A 88 -11.00 9.45 6.11
C SER A 88 -10.44 10.87 5.96
N MET A 89 -11.16 11.74 5.24
CA MET A 89 -10.79 13.13 5.03
C MET A 89 -10.94 13.96 6.30
N VAL A 90 -11.96 13.72 7.12
CA VAL A 90 -12.11 14.35 8.45
C VAL A 90 -10.92 13.99 9.33
N GLY A 91 -10.55 12.71 9.41
CA GLY A 91 -9.37 12.28 10.16
C GLY A 91 -8.09 12.92 9.63
N PHE A 92 -7.93 12.97 8.32
CA PHE A 92 -6.79 13.62 7.66
C PHE A 92 -6.69 15.12 7.95
N TRP A 93 -7.81 15.83 7.84
CA TRP A 93 -7.90 17.25 8.16
C TRP A 93 -7.54 17.50 9.63
N TRP A 94 -8.10 16.70 10.54
CA TRP A 94 -7.79 16.79 11.96
C TRP A 94 -6.29 16.52 12.24
N GLY A 95 -5.68 15.58 11.51
CA GLY A 95 -4.25 15.28 11.62
C GLY A 95 -3.35 16.39 11.08
N THR A 96 -3.80 17.16 10.08
CA THR A 96 -3.04 18.28 9.50
C THR A 96 -3.14 19.57 10.33
N GLN A 97 -4.23 19.77 11.07
CA GLN A 97 -4.43 20.98 11.90
C GLN A 97 -3.59 21.04 13.17
N HIS A 98 -3.22 19.91 13.75
CA HIS A 98 -2.46 19.91 15.01
C HIS A 98 -1.02 20.40 14.80
N SER A 99 -0.76 21.63 15.26
CA SER A 99 0.54 22.29 15.22
C SER A 99 1.65 21.41 15.83
N ARG A 100 2.79 21.37 15.15
CA ARG A 100 3.95 20.56 15.56
C ARG A 100 4.74 21.28 16.65
N SER A 101 5.43 20.51 17.50
CA SER A 101 6.62 21.05 18.14
C SER A 101 7.71 21.23 17.07
N THR A 102 8.08 22.49 16.83
CA THR A 102 9.13 22.87 15.87
C THR A 102 10.46 22.17 16.18
N ALA A 103 10.75 21.96 17.47
CA ALA A 103 11.96 21.29 17.95
C ALA A 103 12.05 19.80 17.55
N GLY A 104 10.94 19.05 17.60
CA GLY A 104 10.93 17.61 17.25
C GLY A 104 11.11 17.38 15.76
N ALA A 105 10.46 18.20 14.93
CA ALA A 105 10.58 18.14 13.47
C ALA A 105 12.00 18.51 12.99
N ALA A 106 12.61 19.54 13.59
CA ALA A 106 13.97 19.94 13.28
C ALA A 106 15.00 18.83 13.59
N ARG A 107 14.83 18.13 14.71
CA ARG A 107 15.72 17.01 15.10
C ARG A 107 15.63 15.82 14.13
N ALA A 108 14.43 15.51 13.66
CA ALA A 108 14.17 14.42 12.71
C ALA A 108 14.60 14.73 11.26
N ALA A 109 14.91 15.98 10.95
CA ALA A 109 15.37 16.42 9.63
C ALA A 109 16.90 16.41 9.45
N THR A 110 17.65 16.01 10.48
CA THR A 110 19.12 15.99 10.42
C THR A 110 19.65 14.80 9.59
N PRO A 111 20.69 14.96 8.76
CA PRO A 111 21.26 13.85 7.99
C PRO A 111 21.74 12.67 8.86
N ARG A 112 22.20 12.96 10.09
CA ARG A 112 22.59 11.93 11.07
C ARG A 112 21.39 11.08 11.51
N PHE A 113 20.24 11.71 11.79
CA PHE A 113 19.02 11.00 12.13
C PHE A 113 18.55 10.14 10.94
N GLU A 114 18.47 10.72 9.74
CA GLU A 114 18.05 10.03 8.53
C GLU A 114 18.89 8.78 8.24
N ARG A 115 20.23 8.91 8.35
CA ARG A 115 21.17 7.81 8.16
C ARG A 115 20.96 6.68 9.18
N ARG A 116 20.79 7.03 10.46
CA ARG A 116 20.58 6.04 11.55
C ARG A 116 19.24 5.32 11.41
N TYR A 117 18.18 6.08 11.14
CA TYR A 117 16.86 5.51 10.88
C TYR A 117 16.91 4.49 9.74
N PHE A 118 17.56 4.85 8.63
CA PHE A 118 17.73 3.93 7.51
C PHE A 118 18.52 2.67 7.89
N PHE A 119 19.62 2.79 8.63
CA PHE A 119 20.39 1.61 9.04
C PHE A 119 19.61 0.69 9.97
N LEU A 120 18.79 1.21 10.89
CA LEU A 120 17.93 0.39 11.73
C LEU A 120 16.92 -0.42 10.90
N LEU A 121 16.30 0.21 9.90
CA LEU A 121 15.41 -0.49 8.96
C LEU A 121 16.16 -1.53 8.12
N LEU A 122 17.35 -1.19 7.63
CA LEU A 122 18.17 -2.10 6.83
C LEU A 122 18.57 -3.33 7.65
N THR A 123 19.03 -3.14 8.88
CA THR A 123 19.40 -4.24 9.79
C THR A 123 18.19 -5.15 10.07
N ALA A 124 17.02 -4.59 10.36
CA ALA A 124 15.79 -5.37 10.51
C ALA A 124 15.48 -6.19 9.24
N GLY A 125 15.59 -5.57 8.07
CA GLY A 125 15.40 -6.24 6.78
C GLY A 125 16.39 -7.38 6.54
N VAL A 126 17.68 -7.17 6.81
CA VAL A 126 18.72 -8.20 6.70
C VAL A 126 18.41 -9.39 7.60
N LEU A 127 18.11 -9.14 8.88
CA LEU A 127 17.79 -10.21 9.83
C LEU A 127 16.55 -11.00 9.42
N GLY A 128 15.50 -10.30 8.97
CA GLY A 128 14.25 -10.96 8.57
C GLY A 128 14.33 -11.75 7.27
N VAL A 129 14.97 -11.19 6.25
CA VAL A 129 15.20 -11.90 4.97
C VAL A 129 16.16 -13.06 5.21
N GLY A 130 17.29 -12.83 5.89
CA GLY A 130 18.28 -13.88 6.19
C GLY A 130 17.66 -15.06 6.96
N TYR A 131 16.86 -14.79 7.99
CA TYR A 131 16.13 -15.84 8.72
C TYR A 131 15.13 -16.60 7.83
N SER A 132 14.40 -15.88 6.98
CA SER A 132 13.43 -16.50 6.05
C SER A 132 14.13 -17.45 5.08
N PHE A 133 15.28 -17.05 4.52
CA PHE A 133 16.06 -17.88 3.60
C PHE A 133 16.66 -19.10 4.30
N TRP A 134 17.18 -18.92 5.52
CA TRP A 134 17.70 -20.02 6.32
C TRP A 134 16.62 -21.07 6.61
N LYS A 135 15.41 -20.63 7.00
CA LYS A 135 14.29 -21.52 7.35
C LYS A 135 13.77 -22.34 6.16
N VAL A 136 13.82 -21.82 4.93
CA VAL A 136 13.28 -22.50 3.73
C VAL A 136 14.34 -23.39 3.04
N GLY A 137 15.52 -23.61 3.65
CA GLY A 137 16.54 -24.51 3.11
C GLY A 137 17.54 -23.85 2.14
N GLY A 138 17.61 -22.52 2.12
CA GLY A 138 18.64 -21.77 1.40
C GLY A 138 18.41 -21.56 -0.10
N ILE A 139 19.46 -21.14 -0.81
CA ILE A 139 19.45 -20.79 -2.24
C ILE A 139 19.04 -21.96 -3.16
N PRO A 140 19.44 -23.24 -2.91
CA PRO A 140 19.07 -24.35 -3.79
C PRO A 140 17.56 -24.61 -3.88
N ALA A 141 16.83 -24.50 -2.76
CA ALA A 141 15.38 -24.66 -2.73
C ALA A 141 14.64 -23.57 -3.53
N ILE A 142 15.24 -22.37 -3.61
CA ILE A 142 14.70 -21.25 -4.40
C ILE A 142 14.87 -21.52 -5.89
N ILE A 143 16.04 -22.00 -6.31
CA ILE A 143 16.31 -22.33 -7.71
C ILE A 143 15.38 -23.45 -8.17
N ALA A 144 15.17 -24.47 -7.32
CA ALA A 144 14.23 -25.55 -7.59
C ALA A 144 12.79 -25.04 -7.75
N SER A 145 12.27 -24.28 -6.78
CA SER A 145 10.90 -23.72 -6.83
C SER A 145 10.68 -22.72 -7.99
N LEU A 146 11.69 -21.93 -8.36
CA LEU A 146 11.64 -21.07 -9.55
C LEU A 146 11.64 -21.88 -10.85
N SER A 147 12.40 -22.98 -10.91
CA SER A 147 12.46 -23.85 -12.08
C SER A 147 11.18 -24.64 -12.29
N GLU A 148 10.48 -25.00 -11.21
CA GLU A 148 9.22 -25.74 -11.24
C GLU A 148 7.98 -24.83 -11.36
N GLN A 149 8.15 -23.51 -11.38
CA GLN A 149 7.05 -22.52 -11.42
C GLN A 149 6.10 -22.59 -10.21
N THR A 150 6.56 -23.18 -9.09
CA THR A 150 5.79 -23.43 -7.86
C THR A 150 6.08 -22.40 -6.76
N ALA A 151 6.26 -21.12 -7.12
CA ALA A 151 6.61 -20.07 -6.15
C ALA A 151 5.59 -19.91 -4.99
N ASN A 152 4.36 -20.42 -5.15
CA ASN A 152 3.36 -20.45 -4.09
C ASN A 152 3.76 -21.39 -2.93
N ASP A 153 4.51 -22.45 -3.21
CA ASP A 153 4.94 -23.45 -2.22
C ASP A 153 6.01 -22.88 -1.29
N PHE A 154 6.85 -21.98 -1.80
CA PHE A 154 7.84 -21.25 -1.00
C PHE A 154 7.18 -20.35 0.06
N SER A 155 6.04 -19.74 -0.28
CA SER A 155 5.23 -18.99 0.68
C SER A 155 4.50 -19.89 1.67
N ASN A 156 4.16 -21.13 1.29
CA ASN A 156 3.47 -22.10 2.15
C ASN A 156 4.45 -22.73 3.17
N ALA A 157 5.73 -22.85 2.81
CA ALA A 157 6.78 -23.36 3.70
C ALA A 157 7.10 -22.42 4.88
N LEU A 158 6.70 -21.16 4.81
CA LEU A 158 6.86 -20.22 5.92
C LEU A 158 5.66 -20.28 6.85
N SER A 159 5.92 -20.55 8.14
CA SER A 159 4.90 -20.58 9.19
C SER A 159 4.06 -19.30 9.17
N GLY A 160 2.73 -19.44 9.12
CA GLY A 160 1.76 -18.33 9.11
C GLY A 160 1.72 -17.47 10.38
N PHE A 161 2.50 -17.81 11.40
CA PHE A 161 2.58 -17.07 12.67
C PHE A 161 3.56 -15.90 12.61
N ALA A 162 3.31 -14.88 13.46
CA ALA A 162 4.24 -13.78 13.69
C ALA A 162 5.56 -14.32 14.30
N GLY A 163 6.68 -13.96 13.69
CA GLY A 163 8.00 -14.45 14.12
C GLY A 163 9.14 -13.63 13.51
N PRO A 164 10.40 -14.07 13.66
CA PRO A 164 11.55 -13.37 13.09
C PRO A 164 11.43 -13.17 11.58
N GLN A 165 10.74 -14.07 10.87
CA GLN A 165 10.47 -13.90 9.43
C GLN A 165 9.69 -12.61 9.11
N THR A 166 8.88 -12.07 10.02
CA THR A 166 8.10 -10.84 9.80
C THR A 166 9.00 -9.62 9.60
N LEU A 167 10.21 -9.63 10.15
CA LEU A 167 11.19 -8.55 9.98
C LEU A 167 11.56 -8.31 8.50
N ARG A 168 11.36 -9.31 7.62
CA ARG A 168 11.59 -9.17 6.18
C ARG A 168 10.81 -8.01 5.57
N TYR A 169 9.64 -7.69 6.12
CA TYR A 169 8.80 -6.60 5.65
C TYR A 169 9.43 -5.22 5.89
N ALA A 170 10.42 -5.10 6.77
CA ALA A 170 11.19 -3.86 6.92
C ALA A 170 11.82 -3.39 5.59
N THR A 171 12.09 -4.31 4.67
CA THR A 171 12.57 -3.99 3.31
C THR A 171 11.63 -3.10 2.51
N ILE A 172 10.32 -3.15 2.79
CA ILE A 172 9.29 -2.27 2.19
C ILE A 172 9.55 -0.80 2.52
N LEU A 173 10.10 -0.52 3.71
CA LEU A 173 10.51 0.83 4.12
C LEU A 173 11.96 1.10 3.72
N ALA A 174 12.86 0.15 3.96
CA ALA A 174 14.30 0.33 3.80
C ALA A 174 14.70 0.65 2.35
N ALA A 175 14.20 -0.11 1.37
CA ALA A 175 14.56 0.08 -0.03
C ALA A 175 14.17 1.45 -0.59
N PRO A 176 12.90 1.89 -0.55
CA PRO A 176 12.52 3.20 -1.10
C PRO A 176 13.15 4.37 -0.35
N ILE A 177 13.31 4.27 0.97
CA ILE A 177 14.01 5.28 1.77
C ILE A 177 15.50 5.30 1.42
N GLY A 178 16.12 4.14 1.20
CA GLY A 178 17.50 4.03 0.73
C GLY A 178 17.71 4.70 -0.62
N VAL A 179 16.83 4.47 -1.58
CA VAL A 179 16.86 5.16 -2.89
C VAL A 179 16.73 6.67 -2.70
N TYR A 180 15.80 7.12 -1.86
CA TYR A 180 15.63 8.55 -1.55
C TYR A 180 16.89 9.17 -0.94
N LEU A 181 17.48 8.53 0.07
CA LEU A 181 18.68 9.03 0.76
C LEU A 181 19.95 8.98 -0.10
N TRP A 182 20.06 7.99 -0.98
CA TRP A 182 21.14 7.94 -1.97
C TRP A 182 21.06 9.12 -2.95
N ARG A 183 19.84 9.44 -3.44
CA ARG A 183 19.64 10.63 -4.29
C ARG A 183 19.98 11.94 -3.57
N LYS A 184 19.72 12.00 -2.25
CA LYS A 184 20.12 13.12 -1.38
C LYS A 184 21.62 13.11 -1.00
N LYS A 185 22.39 12.11 -1.47
CA LYS A 185 23.82 11.90 -1.13
C LYS A 185 24.09 11.74 0.38
N VAL A 186 23.11 11.29 1.16
CA VAL A 186 23.26 11.03 2.61
C VAL A 186 23.89 9.65 2.87
N ILE A 187 23.65 8.70 1.97
CA ILE A 187 24.21 7.34 2.02
C ILE A 187 24.91 6.99 0.70
N GLY A 188 25.88 6.07 0.76
CA GLY A 188 26.55 5.52 -0.42
C GLY A 188 25.68 4.55 -1.20
N TRP A 189 25.99 4.37 -2.50
CA TRP A 189 25.28 3.46 -3.40
C TRP A 189 25.23 1.99 -2.93
N PRO A 190 26.24 1.40 -2.25
CA PRO A 190 26.19 -0.01 -1.87
C PRO A 190 25.04 -0.32 -0.91
N TYR A 191 24.74 0.61 0.01
CA TYR A 191 23.65 0.44 0.97
C TYR A 191 22.27 0.54 0.32
N MET A 192 22.14 1.41 -0.69
CA MET A 192 20.91 1.50 -1.49
C MET A 192 20.68 0.20 -2.26
N VAL A 193 21.72 -0.30 -2.93
CA VAL A 193 21.66 -1.58 -3.67
C VAL A 193 21.32 -2.73 -2.73
N ALA A 194 21.94 -2.81 -1.55
CA ALA A 194 21.61 -3.82 -0.55
C ALA A 194 20.13 -3.76 -0.15
N GLY A 195 19.58 -2.56 0.12
CA GLY A 195 18.16 -2.40 0.42
C GLY A 195 17.24 -2.88 -0.71
N VAL A 196 17.55 -2.52 -1.96
CA VAL A 196 16.77 -2.94 -3.14
C VAL A 196 16.85 -4.45 -3.36
N LEU A 197 18.03 -5.04 -3.25
CA LEU A 197 18.21 -6.49 -3.39
C LEU A 197 17.44 -7.26 -2.31
N LEU A 198 17.43 -6.78 -1.07
CA LEU A 198 16.64 -7.38 0.00
C LEU A 198 15.12 -7.26 -0.27
N LEU A 199 14.66 -6.15 -0.86
CA LEU A 199 13.27 -6.01 -1.27
C LEU A 199 12.92 -6.98 -2.41
N VAL A 200 13.79 -7.14 -3.41
CA VAL A 200 13.59 -8.11 -4.50
C VAL A 200 13.53 -9.53 -3.95
N ALA A 201 14.50 -9.89 -3.10
CA ALA A 201 14.51 -11.18 -2.41
C ALA A 201 13.23 -11.39 -1.58
N ASN A 202 12.77 -10.38 -0.86
CA ASN A 202 11.52 -10.45 -0.12
C ASN A 202 10.29 -10.57 -1.04
N ALA A 203 10.27 -9.87 -2.17
CA ALA A 203 9.17 -9.91 -3.14
C ALA A 203 9.03 -11.30 -3.79
N MET A 204 10.14 -12.01 -3.99
CA MET A 204 10.14 -13.40 -4.46
C MET A 204 9.44 -14.34 -3.47
N ILE A 205 9.52 -14.05 -2.17
CA ILE A 205 8.94 -14.89 -1.11
C ILE A 205 7.51 -14.47 -0.75
N ALA A 206 7.28 -13.17 -0.57
CA ALA A 206 6.14 -12.63 0.17
C ALA A 206 5.08 -11.94 -0.70
N SER A 207 5.18 -12.05 -2.03
CA SER A 207 4.26 -11.56 -3.07
C SER A 207 4.43 -10.10 -3.55
N ARG A 208 3.78 -9.83 -4.71
CA ARG A 208 3.58 -8.54 -5.40
C ARG A 208 3.19 -7.36 -4.50
N LEU A 209 2.54 -7.61 -3.37
CA LEU A 209 2.04 -6.58 -2.45
C LEU A 209 3.19 -5.76 -1.84
N ALA A 210 4.32 -6.41 -1.50
CA ALA A 210 5.48 -5.72 -0.90
C ALA A 210 6.09 -4.69 -1.86
N LEU A 211 6.13 -4.98 -3.17
CA LEU A 211 6.64 -4.07 -4.18
C LEU A 211 5.72 -2.86 -4.36
N LEU A 212 4.40 -3.09 -4.48
CA LEU A 212 3.43 -1.99 -4.64
C LEU A 212 3.41 -1.07 -3.42
N MET A 213 3.47 -1.64 -2.22
CA MET A 213 3.57 -0.86 -0.98
C MET A 213 4.89 -0.07 -0.92
N ALA A 214 6.01 -0.65 -1.34
CA ALA A 214 7.30 0.05 -1.41
C ALA A 214 7.27 1.23 -2.40
N CYS A 215 6.57 1.09 -3.53
CA CYS A 215 6.34 2.19 -4.47
C CYS A 215 5.54 3.33 -3.81
N ALA A 216 4.50 3.02 -3.03
CA ALA A 216 3.74 4.02 -2.29
C ALA A 216 4.59 4.73 -1.22
N VAL A 217 5.47 3.99 -0.53
CA VAL A 217 6.45 4.55 0.43
C VAL A 217 7.43 5.49 -0.26
N PHE A 218 7.96 5.10 -1.43
CA PHE A 218 8.84 5.96 -2.22
C PHE A 218 8.12 7.24 -2.66
N LEU A 219 6.88 7.10 -3.15
CA LEU A 219 6.06 8.23 -3.58
C LEU A 219 5.84 9.21 -2.43
N ALA A 220 5.51 8.72 -1.23
CA ALA A 220 5.33 9.55 -0.04
C ALA A 220 6.61 10.31 0.34
N ALA A 221 7.76 9.61 0.38
CA ALA A 221 9.05 10.24 0.67
C ALA A 221 9.42 11.29 -0.38
N TRP A 222 9.15 11.01 -1.66
CA TRP A 222 9.43 11.91 -2.77
C TRP A 222 8.53 13.15 -2.78
N VAL A 223 7.22 12.99 -2.58
CA VAL A 223 6.29 14.12 -2.49
C VAL A 223 6.68 15.04 -1.33
N ARG A 224 7.03 14.47 -0.18
CA ARG A 224 7.45 15.25 0.99
C ARG A 224 8.81 15.92 0.82
N GLY A 225 9.73 15.24 0.13
CA GLY A 225 11.11 15.68 -0.08
C GLY A 225 11.32 16.62 -1.27
N ARG A 226 10.26 16.97 -2.01
CA ARG A 226 10.32 17.96 -3.09
C ARG A 226 10.50 19.36 -2.50
N GLU A 227 11.61 19.99 -2.85
CA GLU A 227 11.75 21.44 -2.67
C GLU A 227 10.71 22.15 -3.57
N PRO A 228 10.08 23.24 -3.10
CA PRO A 228 9.19 24.04 -3.93
C PRO A 228 10.03 24.61 -5.07
N ARG A 229 10.00 23.95 -6.24
CA ARG A 229 10.65 24.50 -7.42
C ARG A 229 9.84 25.71 -7.87
N PRO A 230 10.48 26.87 -8.12
CA PRO A 230 9.83 27.91 -8.89
C PRO A 230 9.40 27.29 -10.22
N ALA A 231 8.19 27.61 -10.66
CA ALA A 231 7.58 27.09 -11.89
C ALA A 231 8.34 27.59 -13.12
N THR A 232 9.57 27.10 -13.31
CA THR A 232 10.32 27.27 -14.55
C THR A 232 9.90 26.12 -15.46
N GLY A 233 9.44 26.48 -16.66
CA GLY A 233 8.81 25.62 -17.65
C GLY A 233 9.72 24.53 -18.22
N GLY A 234 10.16 23.59 -17.38
CA GLY A 234 10.75 22.33 -17.83
C GLY A 234 9.73 21.54 -18.61
N SER A 235 10.12 21.02 -19.79
CA SER A 235 9.18 20.41 -20.73
C SER A 235 8.40 19.27 -20.07
N SER A 236 7.08 19.40 -20.07
CA SER A 236 6.14 18.35 -19.64
C SER A 236 6.46 17.01 -20.32
N ALA A 237 6.98 17.06 -21.55
CA ALA A 237 7.44 15.92 -22.32
C ALA A 237 8.43 15.02 -21.58
N ARG A 238 9.43 15.56 -20.88
CA ARG A 238 10.43 14.73 -20.18
C ARG A 238 9.81 13.96 -19.00
N THR A 239 8.81 14.56 -18.35
CA THR A 239 8.06 13.90 -17.27
C THR A 239 7.19 12.79 -17.82
N TRP A 240 6.47 13.04 -18.93
CA TRP A 240 5.65 12.02 -19.59
C TRP A 240 6.47 10.86 -20.16
N ILE A 241 7.66 11.13 -20.73
CA ILE A 241 8.59 10.08 -21.17
C ILE A 241 9.03 9.21 -19.99
N ALA A 242 9.39 9.81 -18.85
CA ALA A 242 9.79 9.05 -17.67
C ALA A 242 8.64 8.20 -17.12
N VAL A 243 7.42 8.76 -17.05
CA VAL A 243 6.22 8.03 -16.64
C VAL A 243 5.92 6.87 -17.60
N GLY A 244 6.00 7.12 -18.92
CA GLY A 244 5.81 6.10 -19.94
C GLY A 244 6.83 4.97 -19.85
N LEU A 245 8.11 5.29 -19.60
CA LEU A 245 9.17 4.30 -19.45
C LEU A 245 8.96 3.46 -18.17
N ILE A 246 8.60 4.08 -17.04
CA ILE A 246 8.26 3.35 -15.81
C ILE A 246 7.07 2.42 -16.04
N ALA A 247 6.01 2.90 -16.71
CA ALA A 247 4.83 2.10 -17.02
C ALA A 247 5.17 0.92 -17.94
N LEU A 248 5.99 1.15 -18.98
CA LEU A 248 6.43 0.11 -19.90
C LEU A 248 7.30 -0.94 -19.19
N THR A 249 8.28 -0.52 -18.37
CA THR A 249 9.11 -1.42 -17.59
C THR A 249 8.27 -2.22 -16.58
N GLY A 250 7.35 -1.55 -15.87
CA GLY A 250 6.43 -2.20 -14.94
C GLY A 250 5.54 -3.24 -15.64
N PHE A 251 4.99 -2.88 -16.81
CA PHE A 251 4.19 -3.80 -17.63
C PHE A 251 5.01 -5.00 -18.13
N GLY A 252 6.26 -4.78 -18.56
CA GLY A 252 7.17 -5.86 -18.97
C GLY A 252 7.47 -6.83 -17.83
N VAL A 253 7.77 -6.31 -16.63
CA VAL A 253 8.01 -7.13 -15.43
C VAL A 253 6.75 -7.91 -15.04
N LEU A 254 5.58 -7.28 -15.04
CA LEU A 254 4.31 -7.95 -14.75
C LEU A 254 3.99 -9.03 -15.79
N THR A 255 4.27 -8.76 -17.07
CA THR A 255 4.07 -9.73 -18.16
C THR A 255 4.96 -10.96 -17.96
N ALA A 256 6.25 -10.76 -17.65
CA ALA A 256 7.17 -11.86 -17.37
C ALA A 256 6.71 -12.67 -16.14
N LEU A 257 6.39 -12.00 -15.03
CA LEU A 257 5.90 -12.66 -13.82
C LEU A 257 4.59 -13.41 -14.03
N ASN A 258 3.64 -12.85 -14.79
CA ASN A 258 2.39 -13.53 -15.12
C ASN A 258 2.63 -14.75 -16.00
N TYR A 259 3.52 -14.64 -16.99
CA TYR A 259 3.89 -15.76 -17.85
C TYR A 259 4.48 -16.92 -17.04
N PHE A 260 5.44 -16.66 -16.16
CA PHE A 260 6.04 -17.71 -15.33
C PHE A 260 5.07 -18.34 -14.33
N ARG A 261 4.00 -17.63 -13.94
CA ARG A 261 3.08 -18.11 -12.89
C ARG A 261 1.79 -18.73 -13.42
N ASN A 262 1.27 -18.23 -14.54
CA ASN A 262 -0.09 -18.51 -14.99
C ASN A 262 -0.20 -18.84 -16.49
N ALA A 263 0.90 -19.05 -17.22
CA ALA A 263 0.84 -19.30 -18.65
C ALA A 263 -0.03 -20.52 -19.03
N ASN A 264 0.03 -21.59 -18.23
CA ASN A 264 -0.74 -22.81 -18.53
C ASN A 264 -2.25 -22.57 -18.43
N TYR A 265 -2.71 -21.86 -17.40
CA TYR A 265 -4.11 -21.47 -17.24
C TYR A 265 -4.66 -20.71 -18.44
N TYR A 266 -3.90 -19.72 -18.95
CA TYR A 266 -4.36 -18.94 -20.10
C TYR A 266 -4.24 -19.69 -21.44
N ARG A 267 -3.29 -20.62 -21.57
CA ARG A 267 -3.18 -21.50 -22.75
C ARG A 267 -4.37 -22.43 -22.86
N GLU A 268 -4.83 -23.00 -21.74
CA GLU A 268 -6.05 -23.80 -21.67
C GLU A 268 -7.29 -22.99 -22.10
N ALA A 269 -7.31 -21.69 -21.78
CA ALA A 269 -8.35 -20.77 -22.23
C ALA A 269 -8.19 -20.26 -23.69
N GLY A 270 -7.19 -20.76 -24.43
CA GLY A 270 -6.95 -20.45 -25.85
C GLY A 270 -6.04 -19.23 -26.11
N VAL A 271 -5.38 -18.68 -25.09
CA VAL A 271 -4.49 -17.51 -25.23
C VAL A 271 -3.04 -17.93 -25.08
N SER A 272 -2.25 -17.77 -26.15
CA SER A 272 -0.82 -18.13 -26.16
C SER A 272 0.13 -16.93 -26.05
N ASN A 273 -0.33 -15.72 -26.38
CA ASN A 273 0.50 -14.51 -26.36
C ASN A 273 0.68 -13.95 -24.92
N PRO A 274 1.91 -13.84 -24.39
CA PRO A 274 2.16 -13.35 -23.03
C PRO A 274 1.61 -11.95 -22.75
N VAL A 275 1.65 -11.06 -23.74
CA VAL A 275 1.10 -9.70 -23.61
C VAL A 275 -0.41 -9.78 -23.45
N ALA A 276 -1.09 -10.58 -24.28
CA ALA A 276 -2.53 -10.78 -24.17
C ALA A 276 -2.92 -11.41 -22.83
N MET A 277 -2.17 -12.40 -22.35
CA MET A 277 -2.38 -12.99 -21.01
C MET A 277 -2.31 -11.93 -19.90
N ASN A 278 -1.33 -11.03 -19.97
CA ASN A 278 -1.20 -9.96 -18.98
C ASN A 278 -2.31 -8.92 -19.07
N VAL A 279 -2.79 -8.59 -20.28
CA VAL A 279 -3.95 -7.70 -20.47
C VAL A 279 -5.22 -8.33 -19.89
N TYR A 280 -5.50 -9.61 -20.19
CA TYR A 280 -6.65 -10.31 -19.61
C TYR A 280 -6.56 -10.39 -18.09
N GLN A 281 -5.39 -10.76 -17.56
CA GLN A 281 -5.20 -10.81 -16.11
C GLN A 281 -5.41 -9.45 -15.47
N SER A 282 -4.81 -8.39 -16.02
CA SER A 282 -4.93 -7.04 -15.47
C SER A 282 -6.37 -6.53 -15.55
N GLY A 283 -7.05 -6.81 -16.67
CA GLY A 283 -8.46 -6.47 -16.88
C GLY A 283 -9.36 -7.17 -15.86
N ALA A 284 -9.26 -8.50 -15.74
CA ALA A 284 -10.04 -9.28 -14.78
C ALA A 284 -9.72 -8.86 -13.33
N TYR A 285 -8.45 -8.67 -13.00
CA TYR A 285 -8.01 -8.22 -11.67
C TYR A 285 -8.60 -6.86 -11.28
N LEU A 286 -8.73 -5.93 -12.24
CA LEU A 286 -9.35 -4.63 -12.03
C LEU A 286 -10.89 -4.73 -12.01
N ALA A 287 -11.50 -5.56 -12.84
CA ALA A 287 -12.95 -5.59 -13.00
C ALA A 287 -13.70 -6.42 -11.95
N VAL A 288 -13.11 -7.53 -11.47
CA VAL A 288 -13.78 -8.46 -10.53
C VAL A 288 -14.22 -7.77 -9.24
N PRO A 289 -13.45 -6.87 -8.60
CA PRO A 289 -13.94 -6.18 -7.41
C PRO A 289 -15.17 -5.30 -7.66
N ALA A 290 -15.27 -4.63 -8.81
CA ALA A 290 -16.48 -3.88 -9.18
C ALA A 290 -17.66 -4.81 -9.44
N GLN A 291 -17.45 -5.92 -10.16
CA GLN A 291 -18.45 -6.98 -10.38
C GLN A 291 -19.04 -7.47 -9.05
N VAL A 292 -18.18 -7.81 -8.08
CA VAL A 292 -18.60 -8.31 -6.77
C VAL A 292 -19.31 -7.22 -5.96
N SER A 293 -18.81 -5.98 -6.00
CA SER A 293 -19.45 -4.85 -5.31
C SER A 293 -20.87 -4.61 -5.80
N LEU A 294 -21.07 -4.62 -7.12
CA LEU A 294 -22.36 -4.38 -7.77
C LEU A 294 -23.37 -5.46 -7.36
N GLY A 295 -23.04 -6.74 -7.54
CA GLY A 295 -23.96 -7.83 -7.23
C GLY A 295 -24.31 -7.92 -5.75
N VAL A 296 -23.34 -7.70 -4.85
CA VAL A 296 -23.63 -7.64 -3.40
C VAL A 296 -24.49 -6.44 -3.06
N SER A 297 -24.22 -5.26 -3.62
CA SER A 297 -25.01 -4.07 -3.31
C SER A 297 -26.48 -4.23 -3.70
N ASP A 298 -26.74 -4.87 -4.84
CA ASP A 298 -28.10 -5.14 -5.28
C ASP A 298 -28.80 -6.18 -4.39
N ALA A 299 -28.11 -7.29 -4.06
CA ALA A 299 -28.64 -8.33 -3.18
C ALA A 299 -28.98 -7.80 -1.78
N VAL A 300 -28.18 -6.87 -1.25
CA VAL A 300 -28.43 -6.25 0.05
C VAL A 300 -29.65 -5.33 0.00
N VAL A 301 -29.76 -4.48 -1.03
CA VAL A 301 -30.87 -3.49 -1.08
C VAL A 301 -32.19 -4.13 -1.51
N SER A 302 -32.17 -5.18 -2.32
CA SER A 302 -33.35 -5.98 -2.65
C SER A 302 -33.85 -6.83 -1.47
N GLY A 303 -33.02 -7.00 -0.44
CA GLY A 303 -33.29 -7.91 0.68
C GLY A 303 -33.09 -9.39 0.34
N ALA A 304 -32.57 -9.70 -0.86
CA ALA A 304 -32.22 -11.06 -1.25
C ALA A 304 -31.09 -11.65 -0.38
N TRP A 305 -30.26 -10.79 0.21
CA TRP A 305 -29.21 -11.21 1.13
C TRP A 305 -29.05 -10.27 2.34
N GLU A 306 -29.42 -10.77 3.51
CA GLU A 306 -29.32 -10.06 4.77
C GLU A 306 -28.29 -10.73 5.70
N ASN A 307 -27.21 -10.01 6.05
CA ASN A 307 -26.30 -10.42 7.12
C ASN A 307 -26.43 -9.46 8.30
N ARG A 308 -27.13 -9.92 9.35
CA ARG A 308 -27.41 -9.13 10.56
C ARG A 308 -26.24 -9.01 11.54
N GLY A 309 -25.05 -9.55 11.20
CA GLY A 309 -23.85 -9.69 12.06
C GLY A 309 -23.83 -8.83 13.34
N GLY A 310 -23.61 -9.46 14.50
CA GLY A 310 -23.71 -8.78 15.80
C GLY A 310 -22.63 -7.70 16.00
N ALA A 311 -23.01 -6.56 16.58
CA ALA A 311 -22.13 -5.41 16.80
C ALA A 311 -20.79 -5.74 17.50
N VAL A 312 -20.79 -6.70 18.44
CA VAL A 312 -19.55 -7.11 19.13
C VAL A 312 -18.68 -8.00 18.24
N ALA A 313 -19.27 -8.96 17.54
CA ALA A 313 -18.56 -9.87 16.64
C ALA A 313 -17.94 -9.10 15.45
N SER A 314 -18.64 -8.09 14.94
CA SER A 314 -18.16 -7.27 13.82
C SER A 314 -16.91 -6.45 14.17
N LEU A 315 -16.52 -6.30 15.44
CA LEU A 315 -15.23 -5.69 15.82
C LEU A 315 -14.03 -6.48 15.25
N ASP A 316 -14.20 -7.76 14.95
CA ASP A 316 -13.18 -8.56 14.28
C ASP A 316 -12.84 -8.05 12.87
N ALA A 317 -13.67 -7.18 12.27
CA ALA A 317 -13.38 -6.50 11.01
C ALA A 317 -12.12 -5.62 11.12
N ILE A 318 -11.92 -4.97 12.26
CA ILE A 318 -10.83 -3.99 12.49
C ILE A 318 -9.72 -4.52 13.38
N LYS A 319 -9.94 -5.64 14.07
CA LYS A 319 -8.96 -6.24 14.96
C LYS A 319 -7.75 -6.75 14.16
N PRO A 320 -6.51 -6.44 14.59
CA PRO A 320 -5.30 -6.88 13.89
C PRO A 320 -5.22 -8.40 13.72
N THR A 321 -4.78 -8.87 12.55
CA THR A 321 -4.77 -10.32 12.25
C THR A 321 -3.89 -11.14 13.20
N PHE A 322 -2.82 -10.57 13.76
CA PHE A 322 -1.99 -11.28 14.75
C PHE A 322 -2.66 -11.47 16.12
N LEU A 323 -3.77 -10.78 16.39
CA LEU A 323 -4.61 -11.02 17.57
C LEU A 323 -5.76 -12.00 17.26
N GLN A 324 -5.86 -12.46 16.01
CA GLN A 324 -6.86 -13.41 15.55
C GLN A 324 -6.16 -14.67 15.07
N PHE A 325 -5.83 -15.56 16.01
CA PHE A 325 -5.14 -16.82 15.72
C PHE A 325 -5.92 -17.73 14.75
N ASN A 326 -7.23 -17.50 14.59
CA ASN A 326 -8.12 -18.24 13.70
C ASN A 326 -8.51 -17.47 12.43
N LYS A 327 -8.01 -16.24 12.20
CA LYS A 327 -8.38 -15.48 10.99
C LYS A 327 -7.52 -15.93 9.81
N VAL A 328 -8.07 -16.89 9.06
CA VAL A 328 -7.80 -17.20 7.65
C VAL A 328 -6.39 -17.78 7.42
N ALA A 329 -6.34 -19.11 7.34
CA ALA A 329 -5.25 -19.77 6.63
C ALA A 329 -5.25 -19.31 5.17
N LYS A 330 -4.10 -19.35 4.48
CA LYS A 330 -4.01 -18.97 3.06
C LYS A 330 -5.03 -19.72 2.17
N ASP A 331 -5.52 -20.87 2.63
CA ASP A 331 -6.53 -21.70 1.96
C ASP A 331 -7.97 -21.15 2.05
N ASP A 332 -8.28 -20.28 3.02
CA ASP A 332 -9.57 -19.57 3.13
C ASP A 332 -9.66 -18.36 2.17
N SER A 333 -8.59 -18.07 1.41
CA SER A 333 -8.57 -16.96 0.45
C SER A 333 -9.29 -17.27 -0.87
N TRP A 334 -9.75 -18.52 -1.05
CA TRP A 334 -10.63 -18.94 -2.15
C TRP A 334 -12.09 -18.73 -1.76
N LYS A 335 -12.56 -17.48 -1.86
CA LYS A 335 -13.98 -17.19 -1.68
C LYS A 335 -14.75 -17.63 -2.93
N GLN A 336 -15.75 -18.47 -2.72
CA GLN A 336 -16.69 -18.86 -3.77
C GLN A 336 -17.93 -17.95 -3.73
N SER A 337 -18.75 -18.02 -4.77
CA SER A 337 -20.04 -17.30 -4.86
C SER A 337 -20.94 -17.53 -3.65
N SER A 338 -20.84 -18.70 -2.99
CA SER A 338 -21.55 -19.03 -1.75
C SER A 338 -21.29 -18.05 -0.60
N VAL A 339 -20.09 -17.48 -0.51
CA VAL A 339 -19.72 -16.50 0.52
C VAL A 339 -20.53 -15.20 0.37
N TYR A 340 -21.00 -14.91 -0.83
CA TYR A 340 -21.83 -13.74 -1.14
C TYR A 340 -23.29 -14.09 -1.36
N GLY A 341 -23.77 -15.18 -0.74
CA GLY A 341 -25.16 -15.62 -0.88
C GLY A 341 -25.55 -16.00 -2.31
N TYR A 342 -24.58 -16.43 -3.14
CA TYR A 342 -24.76 -16.74 -4.56
C TYR A 342 -25.22 -15.56 -5.43
N SER A 343 -25.09 -14.33 -4.94
CA SER A 343 -25.47 -13.11 -5.67
C SER A 343 -24.49 -12.72 -6.79
N VAL A 344 -23.33 -13.36 -6.87
CA VAL A 344 -22.27 -13.00 -7.84
C VAL A 344 -21.62 -14.26 -8.41
N THR A 345 -21.41 -14.26 -9.72
CA THR A 345 -20.57 -15.24 -10.43
C THR A 345 -19.21 -14.64 -10.75
N PHE A 346 -18.13 -15.28 -10.28
CA PHE A 346 -16.75 -14.91 -10.62
C PHE A 346 -15.85 -16.13 -10.47
N ALA A 347 -14.74 -16.14 -11.20
CA ALA A 347 -13.84 -17.28 -11.20
C ALA A 347 -13.07 -17.37 -9.87
N GLY A 348 -13.12 -18.53 -9.20
CA GLY A 348 -12.58 -18.74 -7.84
C GLY A 348 -11.05 -18.61 -7.71
N ASN A 349 -10.33 -18.50 -8.83
CA ASN A 349 -8.90 -18.25 -8.90
C ASN A 349 -8.51 -16.77 -8.68
N PHE A 350 -9.49 -15.86 -8.61
CA PHE A 350 -9.25 -14.46 -8.28
C PHE A 350 -9.33 -14.22 -6.76
N PHE A 351 -8.16 -14.07 -6.11
CA PHE A 351 -8.01 -13.65 -4.71
C PHE A 351 -8.43 -12.19 -4.44
N THR A 352 -9.22 -11.58 -5.32
CA THR A 352 -9.44 -10.14 -5.43
C THR A 352 -10.92 -9.86 -5.31
N ASN A 353 -11.39 -9.86 -4.08
CA ASN A 353 -12.77 -9.56 -3.76
C ASN A 353 -12.95 -8.05 -3.59
N SER A 354 -14.13 -7.60 -3.20
CA SER A 354 -14.39 -6.21 -2.87
C SER A 354 -14.42 -6.06 -1.35
N VAL A 355 -13.75 -5.04 -0.79
CA VAL A 355 -13.83 -4.78 0.67
C VAL A 355 -15.27 -4.56 1.12
N PHE A 356 -16.05 -3.86 0.29
CA PHE A 356 -17.48 -3.66 0.56
C PHE A 356 -18.19 -5.02 0.73
N ALA A 357 -17.99 -5.94 -0.21
CA ALA A 357 -18.62 -7.25 -0.18
C ALA A 357 -18.06 -8.16 0.93
N ASP A 358 -16.75 -8.19 1.11
CA ASP A 358 -16.05 -9.02 2.09
C ASP A 358 -16.44 -8.67 3.52
N ILE A 359 -16.50 -7.38 3.83
CA ILE A 359 -16.84 -6.93 5.18
C ILE A 359 -18.31 -7.18 5.47
N TYR A 360 -19.18 -7.05 4.47
CA TYR A 360 -20.58 -7.40 4.66
C TYR A 360 -20.79 -8.91 4.82
N SER A 361 -20.10 -9.74 4.02
CA SER A 361 -20.25 -11.20 4.10
C SER A 361 -19.81 -11.75 5.46
N GLU A 362 -18.70 -11.25 6.01
CA GLU A 362 -18.16 -11.75 7.28
C GLU A 362 -18.77 -11.06 8.51
N HIS A 363 -19.09 -9.77 8.40
CA HIS A 363 -19.36 -8.93 9.58
C HIS A 363 -20.63 -8.07 9.46
N GLY A 364 -21.40 -8.18 8.37
CA GLY A 364 -22.64 -7.43 8.16
C GLY A 364 -22.46 -5.90 8.14
N ALA A 365 -23.57 -5.18 8.32
CA ALA A 365 -23.58 -3.71 8.27
C ALA A 365 -22.74 -3.05 9.39
N TRP A 366 -22.64 -3.68 10.57
CA TRP A 366 -21.75 -3.22 11.64
C TRP A 366 -20.28 -3.29 11.23
N GLY A 367 -19.90 -4.29 10.44
CA GLY A 367 -18.57 -4.38 9.84
C GLY A 367 -18.25 -3.15 9.00
N TRP A 368 -19.18 -2.72 8.13
CA TRP A 368 -19.00 -1.50 7.32
C TRP A 368 -18.76 -0.28 8.19
N LEU A 369 -19.56 -0.09 9.25
CA LEU A 369 -19.42 1.04 10.15
C LEU A 369 -18.02 1.07 10.78
N TYR A 370 -17.55 -0.05 11.33
CA TYR A 370 -16.22 -0.11 11.95
C TYR A 370 -15.10 0.09 10.95
N THR A 371 -15.22 -0.47 9.74
CA THR A 371 -14.25 -0.22 8.66
C THR A 371 -14.18 1.27 8.31
N ILE A 372 -15.32 1.96 8.16
CA ILE A 372 -15.37 3.42 7.91
C ILE A 372 -14.63 4.18 9.01
N LEU A 373 -14.89 3.86 10.28
CA LEU A 373 -14.23 4.51 11.42
C LEU A 373 -12.72 4.23 11.46
N ALA A 374 -12.30 2.99 11.17
CA ALA A 374 -10.89 2.63 11.12
C ALA A 374 -10.14 3.40 10.02
N TYR A 375 -10.77 3.60 8.86
CA TYR A 375 -10.20 4.42 7.78
C TYR A 375 -10.19 5.92 8.12
N GLY A 376 -11.12 6.41 8.94
CA GLY A 376 -11.04 7.71 9.60
C GLY A 376 -9.77 7.87 10.43
N PHE A 377 -9.50 6.91 11.31
CA PHE A 377 -8.28 6.89 12.11
C PHE A 377 -7.02 6.77 11.23
N ALA A 378 -7.07 5.94 10.18
CA ALA A 378 -5.99 5.85 9.20
C ALA A 378 -5.70 7.21 8.53
N GLY A 379 -6.74 8.00 8.23
CA GLY A 379 -6.60 9.35 7.69
C GLY A 379 -5.82 10.26 8.62
N TYR A 380 -6.14 10.21 9.91
CA TYR A 380 -5.40 10.93 10.96
C TYR A 380 -3.94 10.49 11.03
N VAL A 381 -3.67 9.17 11.12
CA VAL A 381 -2.31 8.62 11.18
C VAL A 381 -1.50 9.02 9.95
N PHE A 382 -2.10 8.91 8.76
CA PHE A 382 -1.50 9.31 7.49
C PHE A 382 -1.05 10.77 7.51
N ALA A 383 -1.95 11.69 7.88
CA ALA A 383 -1.62 13.12 8.01
C ALA A 383 -0.50 13.36 9.02
N ARG A 384 -0.58 12.74 10.20
CA ARG A 384 0.43 12.90 11.26
C ARG A 384 1.80 12.41 10.81
N MET A 385 1.89 11.23 10.22
CA MET A 385 3.15 10.67 9.73
C MET A 385 3.75 11.49 8.60
N PHE A 386 2.91 11.92 7.65
CA PHE A 386 3.35 12.73 6.51
C PHE A 386 3.90 14.10 6.93
N SER A 387 3.47 14.59 8.10
CA SER A 387 3.91 15.86 8.67
C SER A 387 5.38 15.88 9.13
N PHE A 388 6.01 14.71 9.34
CA PHE A 388 7.40 14.61 9.79
C PHE A 388 8.43 14.79 8.65
N SER A 389 9.70 14.48 8.92
CA SER A 389 10.77 14.52 7.92
C SER A 389 10.48 13.54 6.77
N PRO A 390 11.03 13.76 5.54
CA PRO A 390 10.75 12.93 4.37
C PRO A 390 10.94 11.42 4.61
N VAL A 391 11.88 11.05 5.47
CA VAL A 391 12.18 9.67 5.84
C VAL A 391 11.05 9.03 6.67
N ILE A 392 10.49 9.75 7.64
CA ILE A 392 9.33 9.28 8.43
C ILE A 392 8.06 9.37 7.58
N ALA A 393 7.90 10.47 6.82
CA ALA A 393 6.78 10.67 5.90
C ALA A 393 6.70 9.59 4.83
N GLY A 394 7.83 9.02 4.40
CA GLY A 394 7.85 7.83 3.55
C GLY A 394 7.00 6.69 4.13
N SER A 395 7.04 6.49 5.45
CA SER A 395 6.24 5.46 6.12
C SER A 395 4.73 5.74 6.07
N ALA A 396 4.31 7.00 5.88
CA ALA A 396 2.91 7.32 5.59
C ALA A 396 2.44 6.67 4.27
N GLY A 397 3.36 6.33 3.37
CA GLY A 397 3.06 5.58 2.15
C GLY A 397 2.51 4.17 2.42
N VAL A 398 2.79 3.57 3.58
CA VAL A 398 2.14 2.31 4.01
C VAL A 398 0.64 2.52 4.20
N VAL A 399 0.25 3.61 4.86
CA VAL A 399 -1.15 3.98 5.05
C VAL A 399 -1.79 4.43 3.73
N ALA A 400 -1.06 5.18 2.90
CA ALA A 400 -1.49 5.52 1.55
C ALA A 400 -1.83 4.26 0.72
N TYR A 401 -1.00 3.23 0.83
CA TYR A 401 -1.26 1.95 0.17
C TYR A 401 -2.51 1.24 0.72
N CYS A 402 -2.81 1.38 2.03
CA CYS A 402 -4.07 0.87 2.60
C CYS A 402 -5.30 1.56 2.00
N PHE A 403 -5.22 2.84 1.67
CA PHE A 403 -6.26 3.53 0.92
C PHE A 403 -6.33 3.05 -0.54
N LEU A 404 -5.18 2.85 -1.20
CA LEU A 404 -5.09 2.36 -2.57
C LEU A 404 -5.67 0.96 -2.78
N GLU A 405 -5.76 0.14 -1.74
CA GLU A 405 -6.29 -1.22 -1.82
C GLU A 405 -7.73 -1.34 -1.31
N VAL A 406 -8.34 -0.28 -0.75
CA VAL A 406 -9.68 -0.36 -0.13
C VAL A 406 -10.79 -0.77 -1.09
N TRP A 407 -10.60 -0.60 -2.40
CA TRP A 407 -11.55 -1.03 -3.43
C TRP A 407 -11.61 -2.57 -3.55
N ARG A 408 -10.60 -3.28 -3.03
CA ARG A 408 -10.43 -4.73 -3.25
C ARG A 408 -10.10 -5.51 -1.98
N VAL A 409 -9.19 -5.05 -1.14
CA VAL A 409 -8.78 -5.79 0.06
C VAL A 409 -8.49 -4.86 1.24
N GLN A 410 -9.07 -5.19 2.40
CA GLN A 410 -8.86 -4.44 3.62
C GLN A 410 -7.56 -4.87 4.28
N ILE A 411 -6.46 -4.24 3.87
CA ILE A 411 -5.13 -4.54 4.42
C ILE A 411 -4.83 -3.75 5.71
N LEU A 412 -5.68 -2.81 6.11
CA LEU A 412 -5.43 -1.94 7.26
C LEU A 412 -5.27 -2.73 8.57
N SER A 413 -6.05 -3.80 8.74
CA SER A 413 -5.99 -4.69 9.92
C SER A 413 -4.95 -5.80 9.77
N TYR A 414 -4.21 -5.87 8.65
CA TYR A 414 -3.20 -6.90 8.48
C TYR A 414 -2.01 -6.62 9.39
N GLY A 415 -1.49 -7.68 10.03
CA GLY A 415 -0.37 -7.57 10.95
C GLY A 415 0.89 -6.95 10.33
N ILE A 416 1.08 -7.07 9.01
CA ILE A 416 2.16 -6.41 8.28
C ILE A 416 2.07 -4.88 8.39
N VAL A 417 0.88 -4.29 8.25
CA VAL A 417 0.70 -2.83 8.29
C VAL A 417 1.00 -2.32 9.69
N VAL A 418 0.42 -2.96 10.71
CA VAL A 418 0.66 -2.61 12.12
C VAL A 418 2.15 -2.77 12.47
N PHE A 419 2.79 -3.86 12.03
CA PHE A 419 4.22 -4.08 12.21
C PHE A 419 5.05 -2.94 11.60
N LEU A 420 4.77 -2.53 10.37
CA LEU A 420 5.50 -1.44 9.71
C LEU A 420 5.32 -0.11 10.44
N LEU A 421 4.11 0.20 10.91
CA LEU A 421 3.85 1.42 11.69
C LEU A 421 4.60 1.41 13.03
N LEU A 422 4.60 0.29 13.75
CA LEU A 422 5.37 0.11 14.98
C LEU A 422 6.87 0.18 14.73
N LEU A 423 7.35 -0.42 13.64
CA LEU A 423 8.76 -0.37 13.24
C LEU A 423 9.19 1.06 12.94
N THR A 424 8.39 1.85 12.22
CA THR A 424 8.64 3.27 11.99
C THR A 424 8.79 4.03 13.31
N GLY A 425 7.85 3.84 14.24
CA GLY A 425 7.89 4.46 15.57
C GLY A 425 9.14 4.06 16.37
N GLY A 426 9.42 2.75 16.44
CA GLY A 426 10.58 2.20 17.15
C GLY A 426 11.90 2.69 16.59
N CYS A 427 12.08 2.64 15.26
CA CYS A 427 13.29 3.14 14.60
C CYS A 427 13.46 4.64 14.78
N ALA A 428 12.38 5.43 14.73
CA ALA A 428 12.44 6.88 14.94
C ALA A 428 12.87 7.21 16.38
N VAL A 429 12.31 6.54 17.39
CA VAL A 429 12.68 6.75 18.80
C VAL A 429 14.14 6.36 19.04
N LEU A 430 14.57 5.20 18.54
CA LEU A 430 15.95 4.73 18.68
C LEU A 430 16.95 5.68 17.99
N ALA A 431 16.67 6.10 16.75
CA ALA A 431 17.52 7.05 16.02
C ALA A 431 17.62 8.41 16.74
N ALA A 432 16.55 8.86 17.39
CA ALA A 432 16.55 10.08 18.19
C ALA A 432 17.40 9.94 19.46
N ARG A 433 17.29 8.82 20.20
CA ARG A 433 18.05 8.57 21.44
C ARG A 433 19.55 8.43 21.19
N MET A 434 19.96 7.75 20.13
CA MET A 434 21.37 7.63 19.76
C MET A 434 22.04 8.97 19.42
N SER A 435 21.26 10.04 19.22
CA SER A 435 21.76 11.39 18.88
C SER A 435 22.17 12.22 20.09
N GLY A 436 21.85 11.80 21.31
CA GLY A 436 22.16 12.55 22.53
C GLY A 436 23.58 12.41 23.08
N SER A 437 24.44 11.53 22.52
CA SER A 437 25.67 11.09 23.20
C SER A 437 26.99 11.74 22.74
N VAL A 438 27.00 12.81 21.93
CA VAL A 438 28.27 13.37 21.37
C VAL A 438 28.44 14.88 21.62
N ARG A 439 28.11 15.33 22.84
CA ARG A 439 28.60 16.57 23.49
C ARG A 439 28.76 16.15 24.95
N ASP A 440 29.97 15.93 25.47
CA ASP A 440 30.91 16.99 25.87
C ASP A 440 32.39 16.56 25.72
N ALA A 441 32.91 16.52 24.50
CA ALA A 441 34.35 16.70 24.30
C ALA A 441 34.57 18.14 23.84
N ALA A 442 34.37 19.08 24.77
CA ALA A 442 34.83 20.44 24.55
C ALA A 442 36.34 20.38 24.27
N PRO A 443 36.85 21.11 23.26
CA PRO A 443 38.29 21.26 23.11
C PRO A 443 38.79 21.86 24.42
N ARG A 444 39.68 21.15 25.13
CA ARG A 444 40.46 21.74 26.22
C ARG A 444 41.08 23.00 25.64
N GLN A 445 40.56 24.16 26.03
CA GLN A 445 41.27 25.41 25.89
C GLN A 445 42.58 25.22 26.65
N SER A 446 43.66 24.98 25.91
CA SER A 446 45.01 25.12 26.41
C SER A 446 45.12 26.54 26.96
N ARG A 447 45.13 26.67 28.29
CA ARG A 447 45.53 27.89 28.97
C ARG A 447 46.88 28.33 28.40
N PRO A 448 47.05 29.60 27.99
CA PRO A 448 48.39 30.11 27.73
C PRO A 448 49.18 30.05 29.04
N ALA A 449 50.38 29.47 28.99
CA ALA A 449 51.35 29.56 30.08
C ALA A 449 51.75 31.04 30.23
N ALA A 450 51.65 31.55 31.46
CA ALA A 450 52.19 32.83 31.87
C ALA A 450 53.58 32.62 32.47
#